data_AF-A0A9D4CQ15-F1
#
_entry.id   AF-A0A9D4CQ15-F1
#
_cell.length_a   1.000
_cell.length_b   1.000
_cell.length_c   1.000
_cell.angle_alpha   90.00
_cell.angle_beta   90.00
_cell.angle_gamma   90.00
#
_symmetry.space_group_name_H-M   'P 1'
#
loop_
_entity.id
_entity.type
_entity.pdbx_description
1 polymer ?
#
loop_
_entity_poly.entity_id
_entity_poly.type
_entity_poly.pdbx_seq_one_letter_code
_entity_poly.pdbx_strand_id
1 'polypeptide(L)'
;MSFKKEWYESLLTVTSVLLKHRQNPLSTIPFRTYPLYSLISHIPASNFGQSSTYMTACMVVLLNAQVDPNFNEVEYETRYEAFNIQTAFGRSAFPSSLHCLYGNVLNLIRHFDEDTTSVRRFVTKATETLLRHGAEPNVIGPIEDTRLHGNALHAFMKICISLGLDERSITTFRLLIQNGSDPNVETTGIFPLNTFVEEILVNCDKFEKLSKHDEVSITEYVSEVLTTLLDSMLQRSISSSLKYKIDGKPSNAIQRKLYKMCRDEMSKRSLCVDSLTKLCRLQILSSCKWRSTLVVQLPIPVALKKYLNNIT
;
A
#
# COMPACT_ATOMS: atom_id res chain seq x y z
N MET A 1 11.11 -14.35 24.84
CA MET A 1 10.11 -15.44 24.90
C MET A 1 9.86 -15.91 23.47
N SER A 2 10.04 -17.20 23.17
CA SER A 2 9.72 -17.75 21.85
C SER A 2 8.23 -18.14 21.83
N PHE A 3 7.42 -17.43 21.02
CA PHE A 3 6.01 -17.74 20.88
C PHE A 3 5.83 -18.99 19.99
N LYS A 4 5.20 -20.03 20.54
CA LYS A 4 4.89 -21.26 19.80
C LYS A 4 3.73 -21.02 18.82
N LYS A 5 3.63 -21.85 17.77
CA LYS A 5 2.55 -21.85 16.77
C LYS A 5 1.15 -21.77 17.38
N GLU A 6 0.91 -22.52 18.45
CA GLU A 6 -0.36 -22.62 19.18
C GLU A 6 -0.91 -21.25 19.62
N TRP A 7 -0.04 -20.25 19.78
CA TRP A 7 -0.43 -18.91 20.19
C TRP A 7 -1.19 -18.13 19.12
N TYR A 8 -0.86 -18.28 17.84
CA TYR A 8 -1.58 -17.55 16.77
C TYR A 8 -2.95 -18.17 16.47
N GLU A 9 -3.05 -19.49 16.62
CA GLU A 9 -4.34 -20.18 16.58
C GLU A 9 -5.20 -19.79 17.79
N SER A 10 -4.59 -19.76 18.98
CA SER A 10 -5.24 -19.26 20.19
C SER A 10 -5.63 -17.78 20.05
N LEU A 11 -4.83 -16.96 19.39
CA LEU A 11 -5.12 -15.53 19.17
C LEU A 11 -6.46 -15.35 18.47
N LEU A 12 -6.72 -16.09 17.38
CA LEU A 12 -8.00 -16.04 16.68
C LEU A 12 -9.17 -16.42 17.60
N THR A 13 -8.98 -17.46 18.40
CA THR A 13 -9.99 -17.94 19.35
C THR A 13 -10.25 -16.89 20.42
N VAL A 14 -9.20 -16.34 21.02
CA VAL A 14 -9.26 -15.31 22.06
C VAL A 14 -9.89 -14.03 21.52
N THR A 15 -9.49 -13.53 20.36
CA THR A 15 -10.10 -12.35 19.73
C THR A 15 -11.60 -12.56 19.52
N SER A 16 -12.01 -13.73 19.03
CA SER A 16 -13.43 -14.05 18.83
C SER A 16 -14.20 -14.10 20.14
N VAL A 17 -13.62 -14.68 21.20
CA VAL A 17 -14.21 -14.72 22.54
C VAL A 17 -14.34 -13.32 23.14
N LEU A 18 -13.28 -12.49 23.07
CA LEU A 18 -13.30 -11.12 23.59
C LEU A 18 -14.40 -10.29 22.93
N LEU A 19 -14.54 -10.39 21.60
CA LEU A 19 -15.61 -9.72 20.86
C LEU A 19 -17.00 -10.24 21.24
N LYS A 20 -17.16 -11.57 21.40
CA LYS A 20 -18.40 -12.17 21.88
C LYS A 20 -18.80 -11.65 23.26
N HIS A 21 -17.82 -11.39 24.13
CA HIS A 21 -18.02 -10.77 25.44
C HIS A 21 -18.04 -9.24 25.43
N ARG A 22 -18.25 -8.62 24.25
CA ARG A 22 -18.43 -7.16 24.07
C ARG A 22 -17.24 -6.31 24.52
N GLN A 23 -16.03 -6.87 24.48
CA GLN A 23 -14.83 -6.06 24.62
C GLN A 23 -14.75 -5.07 23.46
N ASN A 24 -14.36 -3.83 23.73
CA ASN A 24 -14.36 -2.76 22.73
C ASN A 24 -13.17 -2.92 21.76
N PRO A 25 -13.40 -3.26 20.47
CA PRO A 25 -12.32 -3.36 19.51
C PRO A 25 -11.87 -2.01 18.97
N LEU A 26 -12.55 -0.92 19.37
CA LEU A 26 -12.21 0.47 19.06
C LEU A 26 -11.42 1.13 20.20
N SER A 27 -10.74 0.34 21.05
CA SER A 27 -9.90 0.90 22.09
C SER A 27 -8.71 1.64 21.49
N THR A 28 -8.52 2.91 21.89
CA THR A 28 -7.48 3.80 21.36
C THR A 28 -6.54 4.31 22.46
N ILE A 29 -6.78 3.92 23.71
CA ILE A 29 -6.01 4.34 24.89
C ILE A 29 -5.45 3.08 25.59
N PRO A 30 -4.16 3.05 25.98
CA PRO A 30 -3.12 4.06 25.69
C PRO A 30 -2.91 4.26 24.19
N PHE A 31 -2.31 5.38 23.76
CA PHE A 31 -2.12 5.64 22.33
C PHE A 31 -1.39 4.47 21.65
N ARG A 32 -1.64 4.27 20.36
CA ARG A 32 -1.06 3.20 19.54
C ARG A 32 -1.43 1.79 19.97
N THR A 33 -2.59 1.64 20.61
CA THR A 33 -3.16 0.33 20.96
C THR A 33 -4.30 -0.11 20.06
N TYR A 34 -4.65 0.66 19.02
CA TYR A 34 -5.75 0.35 18.13
C TYR A 34 -5.63 -1.10 17.60
N PRO A 35 -6.55 -2.02 17.96
CA PRO A 35 -6.33 -3.46 17.82
C PRO A 35 -5.95 -3.92 16.40
N LEU A 36 -6.57 -3.30 15.39
CA LEU A 36 -6.26 -3.61 13.99
C LEU A 36 -4.83 -3.24 13.62
N TYR A 37 -4.35 -2.07 14.05
CA TYR A 37 -3.01 -1.60 13.68
C TYR A 37 -1.95 -2.35 14.48
N SER A 38 -2.22 -2.62 15.76
CA SER A 38 -1.39 -3.49 16.60
C SER A 38 -1.23 -4.89 15.98
N LEU A 39 -2.28 -5.46 15.40
CA LEU A 39 -2.22 -6.73 14.69
C LEU A 39 -1.42 -6.64 13.38
N ILE A 40 -1.64 -5.60 12.58
CA ILE A 40 -0.97 -5.43 11.27
C ILE A 40 0.53 -5.13 11.43
N SER A 41 0.90 -4.32 12.43
CA SER A 41 2.29 -3.97 12.73
C SER A 41 3.05 -5.06 13.48
N HIS A 42 2.37 -6.13 13.91
CA HIS A 42 2.99 -7.19 14.67
C HIS A 42 3.97 -7.98 13.80
N ILE A 43 5.13 -8.32 14.37
CA ILE A 43 6.13 -9.18 13.75
C ILE A 43 6.07 -10.54 14.44
N PRO A 44 5.63 -11.60 13.74
CA PRO A 44 5.56 -12.91 14.35
C PRO A 44 6.93 -13.41 14.83
N ALA A 45 6.95 -14.17 15.94
CA ALA A 45 8.18 -14.78 16.45
C ALA A 45 8.47 -16.18 15.85
N SER A 46 7.64 -16.66 14.94
CA SER A 46 7.69 -18.02 14.38
C SER A 46 7.41 -18.00 12.87
N ASN A 47 7.28 -19.18 12.25
CA ASN A 47 7.04 -19.34 10.80
C ASN A 47 5.95 -18.38 10.29
N PHE A 48 6.34 -17.47 9.39
CA PHE A 48 5.48 -16.39 8.92
C PHE A 48 4.33 -16.90 8.05
N GLY A 49 4.58 -17.84 7.14
CA GLY A 49 3.55 -18.44 6.29
C GLY A 49 2.33 -18.97 7.06
N GLN A 50 2.55 -19.65 8.19
CA GLN A 50 1.44 -20.12 9.03
C GLN A 50 0.82 -18.98 9.86
N SER A 51 1.65 -18.18 10.52
CA SER A 51 1.18 -17.12 11.42
C SER A 51 0.37 -16.06 10.69
N SER A 52 0.78 -15.70 9.48
CA SER A 52 0.10 -14.71 8.62
C SER A 52 -1.33 -15.13 8.24
N THR A 53 -1.61 -16.43 8.15
CA THR A 53 -2.96 -16.93 7.88
C THR A 53 -3.90 -16.63 9.06
N TYR A 54 -3.43 -16.88 10.29
CA TYR A 54 -4.18 -16.56 11.50
C TYR A 54 -4.29 -15.05 11.72
N MET A 55 -3.24 -14.28 11.44
CA MET A 55 -3.30 -12.82 11.50
C MET A 55 -4.35 -12.27 10.52
N THR A 56 -4.39 -12.78 9.29
CA THR A 56 -5.41 -12.40 8.31
C THR A 56 -6.81 -12.75 8.79
N ALA A 57 -7.00 -13.93 9.39
CA ALA A 57 -8.28 -14.32 9.97
C ALA A 57 -8.71 -13.42 11.14
N CYS A 58 -7.78 -13.08 12.04
CA CYS A 58 -8.03 -12.13 13.14
C CYS A 58 -8.41 -10.75 12.60
N MET A 59 -7.74 -10.31 11.54
CA MET A 59 -8.04 -9.05 10.88
C MET A 59 -9.47 -9.03 10.32
N VAL A 60 -9.90 -10.10 9.65
CA VAL A 60 -11.28 -10.25 9.18
C VAL A 60 -12.27 -10.20 10.34
N VAL A 61 -11.98 -10.89 11.45
CA VAL A 61 -12.83 -10.89 12.65
C VAL A 61 -12.96 -9.48 13.24
N LEU A 62 -11.87 -8.72 13.33
CA LEU A 62 -11.89 -7.33 13.80
C LEU A 62 -12.67 -6.41 12.85
N LEU A 63 -12.45 -6.52 11.54
CA LEU A 63 -13.16 -5.71 10.55
C LEU A 63 -14.67 -6.01 10.54
N ASN A 64 -15.07 -7.28 10.70
CA ASN A 64 -16.47 -7.67 10.87
C ASN A 64 -17.10 -7.11 12.15
N ALA A 65 -16.29 -6.82 13.17
CA ALA A 65 -16.71 -6.15 14.39
C ALA A 65 -16.74 -4.61 14.26
N GLN A 66 -16.81 -4.09 13.03
CA GLN A 66 -16.93 -2.66 12.70
C GLN A 66 -15.73 -1.80 13.15
N VAL A 67 -14.55 -2.41 13.25
CA VAL A 67 -13.30 -1.65 13.39
C VAL A 67 -13.07 -0.82 12.14
N ASP A 68 -12.88 0.49 12.30
CA ASP A 68 -12.62 1.41 11.20
C ASP A 68 -11.19 1.22 10.65
N PRO A 69 -11.01 0.78 9.39
CA PRO A 69 -9.69 0.67 8.77
C PRO A 69 -9.03 2.03 8.50
N ASN A 70 -9.77 3.14 8.61
CA ASN A 70 -9.33 4.50 8.33
C ASN A 70 -9.13 5.37 9.58
N PHE A 71 -9.12 4.74 10.77
CA PHE A 71 -8.85 5.46 12.01
C PHE A 71 -7.48 6.16 11.99
N ASN A 72 -7.48 7.49 11.98
CA ASN A 72 -6.25 8.27 11.90
C ASN A 72 -5.62 8.46 13.29
N GLU A 73 -4.68 7.60 13.66
CA GLU A 73 -3.96 7.70 14.94
C GLU A 73 -3.11 8.97 15.03
N VAL A 74 -2.56 9.45 13.90
CA VAL A 74 -1.72 10.64 13.88
C VAL A 74 -2.54 11.87 14.29
N GLU A 75 -3.70 12.06 13.65
CA GLU A 75 -4.61 13.15 14.00
C GLU A 75 -5.18 12.99 15.41
N TYR A 76 -5.50 11.75 15.81
CA TYR A 76 -5.99 11.46 17.15
C TYR A 76 -4.96 11.83 18.23
N GLU A 77 -3.70 11.39 18.09
CA GLU A 77 -2.63 11.74 19.03
C GLU A 77 -2.42 13.25 19.10
N THR A 78 -2.35 13.95 17.95
CA THR A 78 -2.20 15.41 17.92
C THR A 78 -3.35 16.12 18.62
N ARG A 79 -4.60 15.66 18.45
CA ARG A 79 -5.78 16.27 19.10
C ARG A 79 -5.75 16.15 20.62
N TYR A 80 -5.14 15.09 21.15
CA TYR A 80 -5.11 14.78 22.57
C TYR A 80 -3.72 14.96 23.21
N GLU A 81 -2.80 15.63 22.54
CA GLU A 81 -1.43 15.87 23.00
C GLU A 81 -1.38 16.55 24.38
N ALA A 82 -2.33 17.45 24.65
CA ALA A 82 -2.44 18.17 25.92
C ALA A 82 -2.86 17.29 27.13
N PHE A 83 -3.35 16.06 26.91
CA PHE A 83 -3.95 15.22 27.95
C PHE A 83 -2.94 14.28 28.64
N ASN A 84 -1.64 14.37 28.34
CA ASN A 84 -0.58 13.52 28.92
C ASN A 84 -0.92 12.01 28.88
N ILE A 85 -1.65 11.57 27.86
CA ILE A 85 -2.01 10.16 27.69
C ILE A 85 -0.74 9.39 27.31
N GLN A 86 -0.50 8.27 27.99
CA GLN A 86 0.66 7.44 27.70
C GLN A 86 0.55 6.79 26.32
N THR A 87 1.67 6.75 25.61
CA THR A 87 1.84 5.98 24.38
C THR A 87 2.27 4.57 24.73
N ALA A 88 1.55 3.55 24.24
CA ALA A 88 2.04 2.19 24.32
C ALA A 88 3.31 2.04 23.49
N PHE A 89 4.34 1.41 24.06
CA PHE A 89 5.61 1.20 23.37
C PHE A 89 5.43 0.32 22.13
N GLY A 90 6.23 0.58 21.08
CA GLY A 90 6.54 -0.44 20.07
C GLY A 90 6.13 -0.14 18.62
N ARG A 91 5.50 1.00 18.30
CA ARG A 91 5.27 1.42 16.90
C ARG A 91 5.01 2.92 16.74
N SER A 92 5.02 3.40 15.50
CA SER A 92 4.55 4.74 15.11
C SER A 92 3.02 4.78 14.98
N ALA A 93 2.47 5.99 14.98
CA ALA A 93 1.06 6.24 14.70
C ALA A 93 0.82 6.19 13.19
N PHE A 94 -0.29 5.60 12.76
CA PHE A 94 -0.62 5.48 11.34
C PHE A 94 -1.88 6.26 10.95
N PRO A 95 -1.91 6.88 9.76
CA PRO A 95 -3.09 7.60 9.27
C PRO A 95 -4.17 6.65 8.72
N SER A 96 -3.80 5.43 8.32
CA SER A 96 -4.76 4.38 7.95
C SER A 96 -4.15 2.97 8.04
N SER A 97 -5.01 1.95 7.94
CA SER A 97 -4.60 0.54 7.94
C SER A 97 -3.66 0.18 6.78
N LEU A 98 -3.83 0.80 5.60
CA LEU A 98 -2.95 0.59 4.45
C LEU A 98 -1.55 1.17 4.70
N HIS A 99 -1.45 2.34 5.36
CA HIS A 99 -0.16 2.90 5.78
C HIS A 99 0.51 2.02 6.83
N CYS A 100 -0.28 1.52 7.80
CA CYS A 100 0.21 0.56 8.80
C CYS A 100 0.77 -0.71 8.14
N LEU A 101 0.05 -1.28 7.17
CA LEU A 101 0.45 -2.47 6.45
C LEU A 101 1.77 -2.24 5.70
N TYR A 102 1.84 -1.22 4.84
CA TYR A 102 3.01 -0.98 4.00
C TYR A 102 4.22 -0.51 4.81
N GLY A 103 4.00 0.29 5.86
CA GLY A 103 5.07 0.68 6.80
C GLY A 103 5.67 -0.50 7.57
N ASN A 104 4.92 -1.60 7.76
CA ASN A 104 5.45 -2.80 8.42
C ASN A 104 6.19 -3.76 7.47
N VAL A 105 6.05 -3.62 6.15
CA VAL A 105 6.59 -4.60 5.19
C VAL A 105 8.11 -4.73 5.29
N LEU A 106 8.84 -3.61 5.41
CA LEU A 106 10.30 -3.67 5.53
C LEU A 106 10.75 -4.38 6.81
N ASN A 107 10.00 -4.25 7.91
CA ASN A 107 10.28 -4.97 9.15
C ASN A 107 10.04 -6.47 8.99
N LEU A 108 8.97 -6.86 8.30
CA LEU A 108 8.69 -8.27 7.98
C LEU A 108 9.77 -8.87 7.09
N ILE A 109 10.18 -8.18 6.02
CA ILE A 109 11.25 -8.66 5.13
C ILE A 109 12.56 -8.83 5.90
N ARG A 110 12.92 -7.87 6.76
CA ARG A 110 14.14 -7.97 7.59
C ARG A 110 14.13 -9.16 8.53
N HIS A 111 12.96 -9.53 9.08
CA HIS A 111 12.83 -10.67 9.99
C HIS A 111 12.67 -12.01 9.27
N PHE A 112 12.14 -12.01 8.04
CA PHE A 112 11.80 -13.21 7.26
C PHE A 112 12.42 -13.18 5.86
N ASP A 113 13.70 -12.83 5.77
CA ASP A 113 14.41 -12.68 4.49
C ASP A 113 14.35 -13.95 3.62
N GLU A 114 14.31 -15.13 4.26
CA GLU A 114 14.18 -16.43 3.58
C GLU A 114 12.73 -16.78 3.17
N ASP A 115 11.71 -16.08 3.70
CA ASP A 115 10.27 -16.36 3.47
C ASP A 115 9.52 -15.13 2.90
N THR A 116 10.20 -14.36 2.04
CA THR A 116 9.61 -13.20 1.35
C THR A 116 8.36 -13.55 0.54
N THR A 117 8.25 -14.78 0.04
CA THR A 117 7.06 -15.28 -0.65
C THR A 117 5.81 -15.29 0.24
N SER A 118 5.94 -15.65 1.51
CA SER A 118 4.83 -15.58 2.47
C SER A 118 4.51 -14.15 2.86
N VAL A 119 5.52 -13.28 2.98
CA VAL A 119 5.34 -11.83 3.17
C VAL A 119 4.52 -11.24 2.02
N ARG A 120 4.89 -11.51 0.76
CA ARG A 120 4.12 -11.08 -0.43
C ARG A 120 2.68 -11.57 -0.41
N ARG A 121 2.46 -12.84 -0.04
CA ARG A 121 1.12 -13.42 0.09
C ARG A 121 0.29 -12.68 1.14
N PHE A 122 0.88 -12.42 2.30
CA PHE A 122 0.23 -11.70 3.39
C PHE A 122 -0.13 -10.28 2.96
N VAL A 123 0.82 -9.52 2.39
CA VAL A 123 0.59 -8.14 1.93
C VAL A 123 -0.53 -8.07 0.90
N THR A 124 -0.54 -8.98 -0.07
CA THR A 124 -1.60 -9.05 -1.10
C THR A 124 -2.95 -9.32 -0.44
N LYS A 125 -3.03 -10.33 0.44
CA LYS A 125 -4.29 -10.72 1.07
C LYS A 125 -4.80 -9.69 2.06
N ALA A 126 -3.89 -9.05 2.80
CA ALA A 126 -4.21 -8.00 3.74
C ALA A 126 -4.73 -6.76 3.01
N THR A 127 -4.05 -6.33 1.95
CA THR A 127 -4.50 -5.23 1.08
C THR A 127 -5.90 -5.50 0.53
N GLU A 128 -6.12 -6.67 -0.07
CA GLU A 128 -7.43 -7.07 -0.58
C GLU A 128 -8.51 -7.01 0.51
N THR A 129 -8.22 -7.56 1.69
CA THR A 129 -9.17 -7.64 2.80
C THR A 129 -9.51 -6.25 3.33
N LEU A 130 -8.52 -5.38 3.52
CA LEU A 130 -8.71 -4.01 3.99
C LEU A 130 -9.55 -3.20 2.99
N LEU A 131 -9.25 -3.27 1.70
CA LEU A 131 -10.01 -2.58 0.66
C LEU A 131 -11.47 -3.08 0.61
N ARG A 132 -11.70 -4.39 0.72
CA ARG A 132 -13.05 -4.96 0.80
C ARG A 132 -13.87 -4.46 2.01
N HIS A 133 -13.20 -4.10 3.11
CA HIS A 133 -13.84 -3.55 4.31
C HIS A 133 -13.80 -2.01 4.35
N GLY A 134 -13.57 -1.35 3.21
CA GLY A 134 -13.70 0.10 3.10
C GLY A 134 -12.45 0.89 3.49
N ALA A 135 -11.27 0.27 3.52
CA ALA A 135 -10.02 1.02 3.63
C ALA A 135 -9.88 1.99 2.45
N GLU A 136 -9.60 3.26 2.75
CA GLU A 136 -9.53 4.34 1.79
C GLU A 136 -8.09 4.51 1.29
N PRO A 137 -7.79 4.21 0.02
CA PRO A 137 -6.42 4.27 -0.48
C PRO A 137 -5.86 5.70 -0.59
N ASN A 138 -6.73 6.72 -0.57
CA ASN A 138 -6.37 8.12 -0.78
C ASN A 138 -6.26 8.94 0.52
N VAL A 139 -6.30 8.30 1.69
CA VAL A 139 -5.94 8.95 2.96
C VAL A 139 -4.51 9.49 2.82
N ILE A 140 -4.30 10.77 3.11
CA ILE A 140 -2.97 11.39 3.09
C ILE A 140 -2.41 11.42 4.49
N GLY A 141 -1.21 10.90 4.68
CA GLY A 141 -0.50 11.02 5.94
C GLY A 141 0.97 10.63 5.83
N PRO A 142 1.68 10.57 6.96
CA PRO A 142 3.09 10.23 6.97
C PRO A 142 3.33 8.79 6.49
N ILE A 143 4.40 8.61 5.73
CA ILE A 143 4.88 7.31 5.26
C ILE A 143 6.15 6.97 6.02
N GLU A 144 6.07 5.92 6.84
CA GLU A 144 7.11 5.54 7.81
C GLU A 144 7.44 6.71 8.78
N ASP A 145 8.62 6.68 9.39
CA ASP A 145 9.13 7.78 10.24
C ASP A 145 9.85 8.87 9.40
N THR A 146 9.46 9.01 8.13
CA THR A 146 10.06 9.98 7.21
C THR A 146 9.27 11.28 7.16
N ARG A 147 9.85 12.31 6.52
CA ARG A 147 9.11 13.54 6.20
C ARG A 147 8.15 13.36 5.02
N LEU A 148 8.20 12.22 4.33
CA LEU A 148 7.34 11.94 3.19
C LEU A 148 5.91 11.75 3.69
N HIS A 149 5.00 12.53 3.11
CA HIS A 149 3.57 12.31 3.23
C HIS A 149 3.05 11.76 1.91
N GLY A 150 1.98 11.00 1.93
CA GLY A 150 1.39 10.48 0.71
C GLY A 150 0.17 9.62 1.00
N ASN A 151 -0.34 9.02 -0.06
CA ASN A 151 -1.42 8.05 0.02
C ASN A 151 -0.89 6.61 0.08
N ALA A 152 -1.80 5.62 0.14
CA ALA A 152 -1.42 4.21 0.17
C ALA A 152 -0.58 3.79 -1.05
N LEU A 153 -0.76 4.45 -2.20
CA LEU A 153 0.02 4.17 -3.40
C LEU A 153 1.47 4.65 -3.26
N HIS A 154 1.71 5.83 -2.69
CA HIS A 154 3.08 6.26 -2.34
C HIS A 154 3.74 5.26 -1.38
N ALA A 155 3.02 4.85 -0.33
CA ALA A 155 3.53 3.92 0.67
C ALA A 155 3.87 2.55 0.05
N PHE A 156 3.05 2.05 -0.87
CA PHE A 156 3.33 0.80 -1.58
C PHE A 156 4.48 0.95 -2.60
N MET A 157 4.56 2.06 -3.34
CA MET A 157 5.67 2.32 -4.27
C MET A 157 7.02 2.41 -3.54
N LYS A 158 7.03 2.83 -2.27
CA LYS A 158 8.24 2.90 -1.44
C LYS A 158 8.79 1.53 -1.05
N ILE A 159 7.98 0.47 -1.10
CA ILE A 159 8.36 -0.87 -0.64
C ILE A 159 8.29 -1.93 -1.72
N CYS A 160 7.72 -1.64 -2.91
CA CYS A 160 7.42 -2.68 -3.90
C CYS A 160 8.66 -3.37 -4.49
N ILE A 161 9.78 -2.65 -4.71
CA ILE A 161 11.03 -3.27 -5.18
C ILE A 161 11.67 -4.11 -4.07
N SER A 162 11.70 -3.57 -2.85
CA SER A 162 12.21 -4.29 -1.67
C SER A 162 11.41 -5.55 -1.34
N LEU A 163 10.08 -5.51 -1.50
CA LEU A 163 9.18 -6.66 -1.35
C LEU A 163 9.40 -7.72 -2.44
N GLY A 164 9.93 -7.29 -3.58
CA GLY A 164 10.15 -8.08 -4.78
C GLY A 164 8.99 -7.97 -5.75
N LEU A 165 9.29 -7.68 -7.02
CA LEU A 165 8.32 -7.67 -8.10
C LEU A 165 8.10 -9.08 -8.64
N ASP A 166 6.89 -9.58 -8.40
CA ASP A 166 6.33 -10.79 -8.99
C ASP A 166 4.84 -10.55 -9.27
N GLU A 167 4.15 -11.54 -9.84
CA GLU A 167 2.70 -11.47 -10.07
C GLU A 167 1.88 -11.09 -8.81
N ARG A 168 2.34 -11.41 -7.59
CA ARG A 168 1.61 -11.08 -6.35
C ARG A 168 1.77 -9.61 -5.98
N SER A 169 2.99 -9.08 -6.06
CA SER A 169 3.24 -7.65 -5.86
C SER A 169 2.54 -6.82 -6.93
N ILE A 170 2.53 -7.28 -8.19
CA ILE A 170 1.74 -6.67 -9.26
C ILE A 170 0.24 -6.76 -8.98
N THR A 171 -0.25 -7.89 -8.46
CA THR A 171 -1.65 -8.01 -8.04
C THR A 171 -1.99 -7.01 -6.94
N THR A 172 -1.10 -6.81 -5.96
CA THR A 172 -1.29 -5.79 -4.90
C THR A 172 -1.38 -4.39 -5.50
N PHE A 173 -0.50 -4.05 -6.44
CA PHE A 173 -0.55 -2.80 -7.18
C PHE A 173 -1.86 -2.63 -7.97
N ARG A 174 -2.28 -3.65 -8.72
CA ARG A 174 -3.55 -3.66 -9.48
C ARG A 174 -4.73 -3.46 -8.54
N LEU A 175 -4.76 -4.10 -7.37
CA LEU A 175 -5.80 -3.92 -6.35
C LEU A 175 -5.90 -2.46 -5.90
N LEU A 176 -4.77 -1.78 -5.64
CA LEU A 176 -4.76 -0.36 -5.27
C LEU A 176 -5.37 0.51 -6.38
N ILE A 177 -4.91 0.35 -7.62
CA ILE A 177 -5.41 1.12 -8.78
C ILE A 177 -6.91 0.85 -9.03
N GLN A 178 -7.33 -0.41 -8.99
CA GLN A 178 -8.73 -0.81 -9.20
C GLN A 178 -9.67 -0.31 -8.08
N ASN A 179 -9.16 -0.17 -6.86
CA ASN A 179 -9.91 0.42 -5.74
C ASN A 179 -9.72 1.94 -5.64
N GLY A 180 -9.22 2.58 -6.70
CA GLY A 180 -9.23 4.02 -6.85
C GLY A 180 -8.10 4.75 -6.15
N SER A 181 -6.96 4.12 -5.89
CA SER A 181 -5.74 4.88 -5.59
C SER A 181 -5.47 5.91 -6.68
N ASP A 182 -5.41 7.18 -6.30
CA ASP A 182 -5.14 8.28 -7.23
C ASP A 182 -3.63 8.44 -7.43
N PRO A 183 -3.10 8.19 -8.65
CA PRO A 183 -1.68 8.36 -8.94
C PRO A 183 -1.28 9.83 -9.18
N ASN A 184 -2.25 10.76 -9.18
CA ASN A 184 -2.02 12.19 -9.37
C ASN A 184 -1.86 12.95 -8.05
N VAL A 185 -1.94 12.27 -6.92
CA VAL A 185 -1.69 12.89 -5.61
C VAL A 185 -0.24 13.39 -5.58
N GLU A 186 -0.09 14.69 -5.36
CA GLU A 186 1.19 15.35 -5.19
C GLU A 186 1.36 15.73 -3.72
N THR A 187 2.41 15.23 -3.08
CA THR A 187 2.78 15.58 -1.71
C THR A 187 4.21 16.07 -1.69
N THR A 188 4.43 17.31 -1.25
CA THR A 188 5.77 17.94 -1.24
C THR A 188 6.49 17.91 -2.59
N GLY A 189 5.75 17.99 -3.71
CA GLY A 189 6.30 17.91 -5.06
C GLY A 189 6.56 16.49 -5.58
N ILE A 190 6.21 15.47 -4.79
CA ILE A 190 6.46 14.05 -5.09
C ILE A 190 5.13 13.41 -5.48
N PHE A 191 5.15 12.63 -6.56
CA PHE A 191 4.07 11.75 -6.97
C PHE A 191 4.43 10.28 -6.69
N PRO A 192 3.48 9.34 -6.68
CA PRO A 192 3.80 7.92 -6.49
C PRO A 192 4.80 7.39 -7.52
N LEU A 193 4.74 7.93 -8.74
CA LEU A 193 5.69 7.63 -9.80
C LEU A 193 7.13 8.05 -9.45
N ASN A 194 7.32 9.20 -8.79
CA ASN A 194 8.64 9.62 -8.33
C ASN A 194 9.15 8.68 -7.24
N THR A 195 8.30 8.32 -6.28
CA THR A 195 8.63 7.35 -5.22
C THR A 195 9.03 5.99 -5.80
N PHE A 196 8.35 5.53 -6.84
CA PHE A 196 8.68 4.28 -7.53
C PHE A 196 10.07 4.33 -8.19
N VAL A 197 10.38 5.43 -8.90
CA VAL A 197 11.69 5.57 -9.56
C VAL A 197 12.81 5.72 -8.54
N GLU A 198 12.60 6.44 -7.44
CA GLU A 198 13.55 6.50 -6.32
C GLU A 198 13.80 5.10 -5.73
N GLU A 199 12.73 4.33 -5.51
CA GLU A 199 12.83 2.98 -4.96
C GLU A 199 13.62 2.02 -5.88
N ILE A 200 13.48 2.16 -7.21
CA ILE A 200 14.34 1.45 -8.17
C ILE A 200 15.81 1.80 -7.96
N LEU A 201 16.15 3.08 -7.77
CA LEU A 201 17.54 3.52 -7.59
C LEU A 201 18.14 3.05 -6.25
N VAL A 202 17.32 2.87 -5.22
CA VAL A 202 17.78 2.46 -3.90
C VAL A 202 17.88 0.93 -3.75
N ASN A 203 16.90 0.17 -4.27
CA ASN A 203 16.71 -1.22 -3.87
C ASN A 203 16.77 -2.26 -5.00
N CYS A 204 16.95 -1.86 -6.27
CA CYS A 204 17.01 -2.81 -7.40
C CYS A 204 18.10 -3.90 -7.24
N ASP A 205 19.21 -3.59 -6.58
CA ASP A 205 20.37 -4.48 -6.42
C ASP A 205 20.08 -5.63 -5.47
N LYS A 206 19.16 -5.42 -4.52
CA LYS A 206 18.69 -6.45 -3.59
C LYS A 206 17.79 -7.43 -4.32
N PHE A 207 17.00 -6.95 -5.28
CA PHE A 207 16.10 -7.79 -6.07
C PHE A 207 16.86 -8.77 -6.96
N GLU A 208 17.94 -8.34 -7.63
CA GLU A 208 18.72 -9.22 -8.53
C GLU A 208 19.30 -10.45 -7.79
N LYS A 209 19.59 -10.30 -6.49
CA LYS A 209 20.05 -11.42 -5.65
C LYS A 209 18.93 -12.41 -5.34
N LEU A 210 17.69 -11.93 -5.23
CA LEU A 210 16.48 -12.70 -4.91
C LEU A 210 15.83 -13.33 -6.15
N SER A 211 15.98 -12.71 -7.32
CA SER A 211 15.27 -13.08 -8.56
C SER A 211 15.95 -14.19 -9.38
N LYS A 212 16.85 -14.99 -8.79
CA LYS A 212 17.54 -16.10 -9.48
C LYS A 212 16.62 -17.21 -9.99
N HIS A 213 15.29 -17.10 -9.82
CA HIS A 213 14.35 -18.21 -9.93
C HIS A 213 13.14 -18.01 -10.87
N ASP A 214 12.96 -16.88 -11.55
CA ASP A 214 11.80 -16.69 -12.46
C ASP A 214 12.21 -16.30 -13.91
N GLU A 215 11.48 -16.87 -14.89
CA GLU A 215 11.67 -16.68 -16.33
C GLU A 215 11.34 -15.24 -16.81
N VAL A 216 10.58 -14.47 -16.03
CA VAL A 216 10.12 -13.11 -16.36
C VAL A 216 11.13 -12.07 -15.88
N SER A 217 11.61 -11.22 -16.78
CA SER A 217 12.57 -10.16 -16.44
C SER A 217 11.93 -9.11 -15.51
N ILE A 218 12.65 -8.64 -14.48
CA ILE A 218 12.29 -7.45 -13.69
C ILE A 218 11.86 -6.27 -14.56
N THR A 219 12.43 -6.16 -15.77
CA THR A 219 12.09 -5.12 -16.74
C THR A 219 10.62 -5.15 -17.13
N GLU A 220 10.02 -6.34 -17.25
CA GLU A 220 8.61 -6.53 -17.64
C GLU A 220 7.66 -6.05 -16.54
N TYR A 221 7.91 -6.47 -15.29
CA TYR A 221 7.11 -6.00 -14.15
C TYR A 221 7.24 -4.49 -13.92
N VAL A 222 8.45 -3.94 -14.02
CA VAL A 222 8.65 -2.48 -13.92
C VAL A 222 7.92 -1.76 -15.06
N SER A 223 7.99 -2.29 -16.28
CA SER A 223 7.28 -1.75 -17.45
C SER A 223 5.76 -1.76 -17.23
N GLU A 224 5.21 -2.83 -16.65
CA GLU A 224 3.79 -2.92 -16.34
C GLU A 224 3.34 -1.88 -15.30
N VAL A 225 4.05 -1.78 -14.18
CA VAL A 225 3.77 -0.78 -13.13
C VAL A 225 3.83 0.63 -13.72
N LEU A 226 4.91 0.92 -14.46
CA LEU A 226 5.13 2.21 -15.11
C LEU A 226 4.00 2.55 -16.08
N THR A 227 3.67 1.65 -16.99
CA THR A 227 2.63 1.87 -18.01
C THR A 227 1.27 2.10 -17.35
N THR A 228 0.92 1.29 -16.35
CA THR A 228 -0.35 1.40 -15.63
C THR A 228 -0.47 2.71 -14.84
N LEU A 229 0.62 3.14 -14.18
CA LEU A 229 0.68 4.43 -13.51
C LEU A 229 0.48 5.57 -14.50
N LEU A 230 1.25 5.60 -15.59
CA LEU A 230 1.20 6.67 -16.59
C LEU A 230 -0.16 6.74 -17.30
N ASP A 231 -0.79 5.60 -17.58
CA ASP A 231 -2.13 5.55 -18.17
C ASP A 231 -3.21 6.06 -17.21
N SER A 232 -2.94 6.03 -15.90
CA SER A 232 -3.84 6.50 -14.85
C SER A 232 -3.53 7.93 -14.36
N MET A 233 -2.40 8.52 -14.78
CA MET A 233 -2.00 9.89 -14.45
C MET A 233 -2.39 10.90 -15.54
N LEU A 234 -2.72 12.13 -15.16
CA LEU A 234 -2.91 13.26 -16.08
C LEU A 234 -1.57 13.69 -16.69
N GLN A 235 -1.58 14.16 -17.93
CA GLN A 235 -0.41 14.71 -18.64
C GLN A 235 0.29 15.81 -17.82
N ARG A 236 -0.48 16.67 -17.15
CA ARG A 236 0.07 17.74 -16.29
C ARG A 236 0.84 17.17 -15.10
N SER A 237 0.33 16.10 -14.49
CA SER A 237 0.96 15.43 -13.35
C SER A 237 2.23 14.70 -13.78
N ILE A 238 2.21 14.06 -14.95
CA ILE A 238 3.42 13.46 -15.56
C ILE A 238 4.46 14.55 -15.82
N SER A 239 4.06 15.68 -16.39
CA SER A 239 4.96 16.81 -16.66
C SER A 239 5.56 17.41 -15.39
N SER A 240 4.78 17.55 -14.32
CA SER A 240 5.27 17.99 -13.01
C SER A 240 6.23 16.95 -12.42
N SER A 241 5.89 15.66 -12.48
CA SER A 241 6.75 14.58 -11.97
C SER A 241 8.11 14.50 -12.68
N LEU A 242 8.20 14.89 -13.96
CA LEU A 242 9.46 14.95 -14.72
C LEU A 242 10.40 16.06 -14.23
N LYS A 243 9.84 17.17 -13.74
CA LYS A 243 10.57 18.33 -13.20
C LYS A 243 11.11 18.05 -11.80
N TYR A 244 10.48 17.13 -11.07
CA TYR A 244 10.98 16.71 -9.78
C TYR A 244 12.38 16.10 -9.92
N LYS A 245 13.29 16.58 -9.06
CA LYS A 245 14.66 16.11 -9.03
C LYS A 245 14.71 14.85 -8.16
N ILE A 246 14.81 13.72 -8.82
CA ILE A 246 14.96 12.42 -8.17
C ILE A 246 16.31 12.40 -7.44
N ASP A 247 16.26 12.07 -6.15
CA ASP A 247 17.46 11.92 -5.35
C ASP A 247 18.18 10.61 -5.68
N GLY A 248 19.51 10.68 -5.83
CA GLY A 248 20.35 9.55 -6.20
C GLY A 248 20.75 9.51 -7.67
N LYS A 249 21.67 8.61 -8.00
CA LYS A 249 22.13 8.34 -9.36
C LYS A 249 22.19 6.84 -9.56
N PRO A 250 21.83 6.32 -10.74
CA PRO A 250 21.91 4.90 -11.00
C PRO A 250 23.37 4.43 -10.93
N SER A 251 23.63 3.47 -10.05
CA SER A 251 24.98 2.99 -9.71
C SER A 251 25.42 1.83 -10.60
N ASN A 252 24.49 0.99 -11.06
CA ASN A 252 24.79 -0.20 -11.88
C ASN A 252 24.06 -0.21 -13.23
N ALA A 253 24.29 -1.26 -14.03
CA ALA A 253 23.75 -1.38 -15.39
C ALA A 253 22.22 -1.52 -15.41
N ILE A 254 21.64 -2.30 -14.49
CA ILE A 254 20.19 -2.54 -14.44
C ILE A 254 19.47 -1.27 -13.99
N GLN A 255 19.93 -0.62 -12.92
CA GLN A 255 19.40 0.67 -12.49
C GLN A 255 19.46 1.71 -13.61
N ARG A 256 20.57 1.79 -14.35
CA ARG A 256 20.68 2.69 -15.52
C ARG A 256 19.64 2.35 -16.59
N LYS A 257 19.44 1.07 -16.90
CA LYS A 257 18.45 0.60 -17.87
C LYS A 257 17.03 0.96 -17.44
N LEU A 258 16.64 0.61 -16.21
CA LEU A 258 15.29 0.84 -15.68
C LEU A 258 14.99 2.33 -15.48
N TYR A 259 15.94 3.09 -14.94
CA TYR A 259 15.81 4.54 -14.78
C TYR A 259 15.63 5.22 -16.13
N LYS A 260 16.45 4.85 -17.13
CA LYS A 260 16.31 5.37 -18.49
C LYS A 260 14.95 5.02 -19.08
N MET A 261 14.51 3.76 -18.96
CA MET A 261 13.19 3.32 -19.42
C MET A 261 12.06 4.16 -18.80
N CYS A 262 12.10 4.39 -17.48
CA CYS A 262 11.13 5.23 -16.79
C CYS A 262 11.15 6.66 -17.34
N ARG A 263 12.34 7.29 -17.42
CA ARG A 263 12.47 8.67 -17.90
C ARG A 263 12.04 8.84 -19.36
N ASP A 264 12.39 7.89 -20.24
CA ASP A 264 12.04 7.93 -21.66
C ASP A 264 10.53 7.81 -21.85
N GLU A 265 9.88 6.85 -21.19
CA GLU A 265 8.41 6.67 -21.29
C GLU A 265 7.65 7.84 -20.65
N MET A 266 8.11 8.34 -19.49
CA MET A 266 7.56 9.56 -18.89
C MET A 266 7.66 10.76 -19.84
N SER A 267 8.83 10.96 -20.47
CA SER A 267 9.06 12.06 -21.40
C SER A 267 8.13 11.95 -22.61
N LYS A 268 8.01 10.74 -23.17
CA LYS A 268 7.09 10.46 -24.28
C LYS A 268 5.63 10.77 -23.91
N ARG A 269 5.15 10.26 -22.78
CA ARG A 269 3.76 10.46 -22.31
C ARG A 269 3.48 11.91 -21.91
N SER A 270 4.49 12.66 -21.46
CA SER A 270 4.34 14.08 -21.13
C SER A 270 4.06 14.96 -22.34
N LEU A 271 4.44 14.52 -23.54
CA LEU A 271 4.16 15.22 -24.80
C LEU A 271 2.81 14.85 -25.42
N CYS A 272 2.16 13.79 -24.94
CA CYS A 272 0.86 13.35 -25.43
C CYS A 272 -0.27 14.20 -24.83
N VAL A 273 -1.30 14.50 -25.62
CA VAL A 273 -2.52 15.14 -25.10
C VAL A 273 -3.42 14.07 -24.49
N ASP A 274 -3.94 14.32 -23.28
CA ASP A 274 -4.90 13.41 -22.66
C ASP A 274 -6.17 13.32 -23.52
N SER A 275 -6.62 12.08 -23.78
CA SER A 275 -7.88 11.87 -24.49
C SER A 275 -9.06 12.35 -23.65
N LEU A 276 -10.11 12.85 -24.31
CA LEU A 276 -11.34 13.24 -23.62
C LEU A 276 -11.91 12.08 -22.78
N THR A 277 -11.81 10.85 -23.27
CA THR A 277 -12.22 9.64 -22.55
C THR A 277 -11.49 9.48 -21.23
N LYS A 278 -10.17 9.70 -21.22
CA LYS A 278 -9.34 9.63 -19.99
C LYS A 278 -9.71 10.74 -19.02
N LEU A 279 -9.87 11.98 -19.51
CA LEU A 279 -10.27 13.12 -18.69
C LEU A 279 -11.64 12.89 -18.03
N CYS A 280 -12.63 12.44 -18.82
CA CYS A 280 -13.95 12.10 -18.30
C CYS A 280 -13.89 10.97 -17.27
N ARG A 281 -13.09 9.92 -17.52
CA ARG A 281 -12.90 8.83 -16.56
C ARG A 281 -12.36 9.33 -15.23
N LEU A 282 -11.28 10.10 -15.24
CA LEU A 282 -10.66 10.63 -14.03
C LEU A 282 -11.60 11.62 -13.31
N GLN A 283 -12.36 12.42 -14.04
CA GLN A 283 -13.35 13.33 -13.47
C GLN A 283 -14.50 12.58 -12.77
N ILE A 284 -14.99 11.49 -13.37
CA ILE A 284 -16.03 10.66 -12.76
C ILE A 284 -15.49 9.97 -11.51
N LEU A 285 -14.27 9.40 -11.58
CA LEU A 285 -13.62 8.79 -10.43
C LEU A 285 -13.43 9.79 -9.28
N SER A 286 -12.91 10.98 -9.57
CA SER A 286 -12.76 12.07 -8.60
C SER A 286 -14.10 12.48 -7.98
N SER A 287 -15.16 12.60 -8.78
CA SER A 287 -16.52 12.91 -8.30
C SER A 287 -17.08 11.81 -7.40
N CYS A 288 -16.70 10.56 -7.64
CA CYS A 288 -17.03 9.41 -6.80
C CYS A 288 -16.07 9.23 -5.62
N LYS A 289 -15.24 10.23 -5.30
CA LYS A 289 -14.18 10.16 -4.27
C LYS A 289 -13.29 8.92 -4.46
N TRP A 290 -13.13 8.50 -5.70
CA TRP A 290 -12.40 7.31 -6.11
C TRP A 290 -12.88 6.00 -5.46
N ARG A 291 -14.13 5.94 -5.00
CA ARG A 291 -14.70 4.70 -4.43
C ARG A 291 -15.36 3.88 -5.52
N SER A 292 -14.83 2.70 -5.79
CA SER A 292 -15.38 1.75 -6.78
C SER A 292 -16.85 1.41 -6.51
N THR A 293 -17.25 1.34 -5.23
CA THR A 293 -18.64 1.12 -4.81
C THR A 293 -19.59 2.23 -5.26
N LEU A 294 -19.15 3.49 -5.22
CA LEU A 294 -19.94 4.63 -5.70
C LEU A 294 -20.02 4.63 -7.24
N VAL A 295 -18.95 4.25 -7.92
CA VAL A 295 -18.94 4.11 -9.39
C VAL A 295 -19.97 3.06 -9.85
N VAL A 296 -20.09 1.94 -9.13
CA VAL A 296 -21.07 0.88 -9.44
C VAL A 296 -22.51 1.37 -9.27
N GLN A 297 -22.76 2.34 -8.38
CA GLN A 297 -24.09 2.91 -8.15
C GLN A 297 -24.51 3.94 -9.20
N LEU A 298 -23.59 4.42 -10.05
CA LEU A 298 -23.91 5.41 -11.08
C LEU A 298 -24.94 4.86 -12.09
N PRO A 299 -25.88 5.69 -12.59
CA PRO A 299 -26.88 5.30 -13.57
C PRO A 299 -26.29 5.29 -15.01
N ILE A 300 -25.18 4.57 -15.20
CA ILE A 300 -24.45 4.48 -16.48
C ILE A 300 -24.38 3.02 -16.96
N PRO A 301 -24.14 2.77 -18.27
CA PRO A 301 -24.02 1.42 -18.82
C PRO A 301 -22.92 0.59 -18.13
N VAL A 302 -23.14 -0.72 -18.00
CA VAL A 302 -22.19 -1.66 -17.37
C VAL A 302 -20.81 -1.63 -18.03
N ALA A 303 -20.76 -1.50 -19.37
CA ALA A 303 -19.49 -1.38 -20.09
C ALA A 303 -18.67 -0.16 -19.64
N LEU A 304 -19.33 0.97 -19.36
CA LEU A 304 -18.68 2.17 -18.88
C LEU A 304 -18.24 2.03 -17.42
N LYS A 305 -19.03 1.34 -16.57
CA LYS A 305 -18.62 0.97 -15.20
C LYS A 305 -17.35 0.11 -15.20
N LYS A 306 -17.30 -0.91 -16.07
CA LYS A 306 -16.13 -1.77 -16.25
C LYS A 306 -14.90 -0.97 -16.68
N TYR A 307 -15.07 -0.09 -17.67
CA TYR A 307 -14.03 0.82 -18.12
C TYR A 307 -13.53 1.77 -17.02
N LEU A 308 -14.42 2.37 -16.24
CA LEU A 308 -14.06 3.28 -15.15
C LEU A 308 -13.21 2.56 -14.07
N ASN A 309 -13.63 1.35 -13.67
CA ASN A 309 -12.99 0.58 -12.61
C ASN A 309 -11.77 -0.24 -13.08
N ASN A 310 -11.35 -0.14 -14.36
CA ASN A 310 -10.31 -1.02 -14.93
C ASN A 310 -10.58 -2.52 -14.68
N ILE A 311 -11.87 -2.91 -14.68
CA ILE A 311 -12.28 -4.32 -14.64
C ILE A 311 -12.40 -4.76 -16.10
N THR A 312 -11.27 -5.07 -16.73
CA THR A 312 -11.23 -5.90 -17.94
C THR A 312 -11.27 -7.37 -17.53
#